data_AF-A0AAN7P7A4-F1
#
_entry.id   AF-A0AAN7P7A4-F1
#
_cell.length_a   1.000
_cell.length_b   1.000
_cell.length_c   1.000
_cell.angle_alpha   90.00
_cell.angle_beta   90.00
_cell.angle_gamma   90.00
#
_symmetry.space_group_name_H-M   'P 1'
#
loop_
_entity.id
_entity.type
_entity.pdbx_description
1 polymer ?
#
loop_
_entity_poly.entity_id
_entity_poly.type
_entity_poly.pdbx_seq_one_letter_code
_entity_poly.pdbx_strand_id
1 'polypeptide(L)'
;MATEQIIGGDKAVEHQEEQIDVTNLIKMLSIQMANQGTQIQAQIKELENNLTKKIEKSEVEQEEKLIKTEFKIKQEFENRIQPMENKVQLLETDIDTIRIECCADKNSVKTNISQVIDEVDRLNNDVSFLSEEMRQLNIERNKTKELIAKPNLLLQVTDDKPKFDGNKKGLHPIKFIKKLENYIENFRIEGIHQVHTAVECLEADVRIWAEMHMNEWNNFENFKQDFVDYYWSTTIQEKIRASIYEPRTYDRRLGSYKETKLALELIELDGQGCPNIAVVTDGAWSKQSYRTNYNAL
;
A
#
# COMPACT_ATOMS: atom_id res chain seq x y z
N MET A 1 -136.81 -15.28 87.70
CA MET A 1 -137.67 -16.19 86.93
C MET A 1 -137.74 -15.67 85.51
N ALA A 2 -137.45 -16.56 84.54
CA ALA A 2 -138.04 -16.70 83.18
C ALA A 2 -138.93 -15.53 82.67
N THR A 3 -138.87 -15.04 81.43
CA THR A 3 -138.55 -15.63 80.10
C THR A 3 -138.50 -14.45 79.10
N GLU A 4 -137.43 -14.26 78.32
CA GLU A 4 -137.31 -14.65 76.89
C GLU A 4 -138.36 -14.01 75.95
N GLN A 5 -137.92 -13.22 74.95
CA GLN A 5 -137.58 -13.70 73.59
C GLN A 5 -137.84 -12.65 72.47
N ILE A 6 -136.93 -12.68 71.48
CA ILE A 6 -137.09 -12.23 70.07
C ILE A 6 -136.93 -10.72 69.78
N ILE A 7 -135.68 -10.24 69.74
CA ILE A 7 -135.27 -9.18 68.80
C ILE A 7 -133.87 -9.53 68.30
N GLY A 8 -133.71 -9.71 66.98
CA GLY A 8 -132.38 -9.78 66.33
C GLY A 8 -132.14 -11.02 65.46
N GLY A 9 -133.01 -11.28 64.48
CA GLY A 9 -132.82 -12.37 63.50
C GLY A 9 -132.38 -11.92 62.10
N ASP A 10 -132.92 -10.81 61.58
CA ASP A 10 -132.84 -10.56 60.12
C ASP A 10 -131.60 -9.75 59.62
N LYS A 11 -131.00 -8.87 60.43
CA LYS A 11 -129.82 -8.08 59.97
C LYS A 11 -128.49 -8.84 60.00
N ALA A 12 -128.43 -9.97 60.70
CA ALA A 12 -127.23 -10.80 60.77
C ALA A 12 -127.07 -11.71 59.54
N VAL A 13 -128.17 -12.00 58.83
CA VAL A 13 -128.19 -12.91 57.67
C VAL A 13 -127.73 -12.17 56.40
N GLU A 14 -128.22 -10.96 56.13
CA GLU A 14 -127.75 -10.14 54.99
C GLU A 14 -126.26 -9.76 55.09
N HIS A 15 -125.77 -9.40 56.29
CA HIS A 15 -124.34 -9.13 56.50
C HIS A 15 -123.46 -10.38 56.39
N GLN A 16 -123.99 -11.56 56.71
CA GLN A 16 -123.27 -12.82 56.48
C GLN A 16 -123.24 -13.19 55.00
N GLU A 17 -124.31 -12.97 54.24
CA GLU A 17 -124.34 -13.25 52.79
C GLU A 17 -123.42 -12.33 51.98
N GLU A 18 -123.42 -11.00 52.22
CA GLU A 18 -122.47 -10.08 51.58
C GLU A 18 -121.01 -10.39 51.94
N GLN A 19 -120.76 -10.76 53.20
CA GLN A 19 -119.41 -11.14 53.65
C GLN A 19 -118.94 -12.46 53.04
N ILE A 20 -119.85 -13.41 52.81
CA ILE A 20 -119.58 -14.66 52.08
C ILE A 20 -119.27 -14.36 50.60
N ASP A 21 -119.98 -13.43 49.96
CA ASP A 21 -119.77 -13.05 48.55
C ASP A 21 -118.41 -12.37 48.33
N VAL A 22 -118.05 -11.39 49.17
CA VAL A 22 -116.74 -10.73 49.14
C VAL A 22 -115.60 -11.74 49.40
N THR A 23 -115.80 -12.68 50.34
CA THR A 23 -114.81 -13.73 50.63
C THR A 23 -114.61 -14.67 49.43
N ASN A 24 -115.67 -15.02 48.72
CA ASN A 24 -115.59 -15.82 47.50
C ASN A 24 -114.90 -15.07 46.37
N LEU A 25 -115.18 -13.78 46.20
CA LEU A 25 -114.52 -12.92 45.21
C LEU A 25 -113.00 -12.83 45.47
N ILE A 26 -112.58 -12.63 46.72
CA ILE A 26 -111.16 -12.60 47.12
C ILE A 26 -110.46 -13.94 46.83
N LYS A 27 -111.14 -15.07 47.10
CA LYS A 27 -110.61 -16.41 46.77
C LYS A 27 -110.45 -16.59 45.27
N MET A 28 -111.45 -16.19 44.47
CA MET A 28 -111.36 -16.27 43.01
C MET A 28 -110.23 -15.41 42.44
N LEU A 29 -110.07 -14.17 42.92
CA LEU A 29 -108.97 -13.29 42.54
C LEU A 29 -107.61 -13.86 42.96
N SER A 30 -107.50 -14.47 44.14
CA SER A 30 -106.27 -15.10 44.61
C SER A 30 -105.88 -16.31 43.75
N ILE A 31 -106.85 -17.14 43.35
CA ILE A 31 -106.63 -18.25 42.42
C ILE A 31 -106.21 -17.73 41.04
N GLN A 32 -106.87 -16.68 40.55
CA GLN A 32 -106.52 -16.06 39.27
C GLN A 32 -105.10 -15.49 39.28
N MET A 33 -104.70 -14.78 40.33
CA MET A 33 -103.33 -14.27 40.48
C MET A 33 -102.31 -15.40 40.59
N ALA A 34 -102.63 -16.48 41.32
CA ALA A 34 -101.77 -17.66 41.40
C ALA A 34 -101.59 -18.33 40.01
N ASN A 35 -102.68 -18.46 39.24
CA ASN A 35 -102.63 -19.01 37.88
C ASN A 35 -101.85 -18.12 36.91
N GLN A 36 -101.98 -16.80 37.02
CA GLN A 36 -101.17 -15.87 36.24
C GLN A 36 -99.69 -15.96 36.64
N GLY A 37 -99.40 -16.08 37.94
CA GLY A 37 -98.04 -16.28 38.45
C GLY A 37 -97.39 -17.56 37.92
N THR A 38 -98.11 -18.69 37.90
CA THR A 38 -97.61 -19.95 37.35
C THR A 38 -97.42 -19.87 35.83
N GLN A 39 -98.32 -19.19 35.11
CA GLN A 39 -98.18 -18.97 33.67
C GLN A 39 -96.94 -18.11 33.34
N ILE A 40 -96.73 -17.00 34.06
CA ILE A 40 -95.54 -16.15 33.88
C ILE A 40 -94.27 -16.94 34.20
N GLN A 41 -94.27 -17.74 35.27
CA GLN A 41 -93.12 -18.56 35.64
C GLN A 41 -92.79 -19.63 34.58
N ALA A 42 -93.81 -20.24 33.96
CA ALA A 42 -93.61 -21.16 32.84
C ALA A 42 -93.02 -20.44 31.62
N GLN A 43 -93.49 -19.24 31.29
CA GLN A 43 -92.96 -18.42 30.19
C GLN A 43 -91.51 -17.99 30.44
N ILE A 44 -91.16 -17.58 31.67
CA ILE A 44 -89.78 -17.25 32.05
C ILE A 44 -88.88 -18.46 31.83
N LYS A 45 -89.28 -19.64 32.31
CA LYS A 45 -88.50 -20.87 32.15
C LYS A 45 -88.31 -21.27 30.69
N GLU A 46 -89.33 -21.05 29.85
CA GLU A 46 -89.24 -21.29 28.41
C GLU A 46 -88.26 -20.31 27.74
N LEU A 47 -88.34 -19.03 28.08
CA LEU A 47 -87.43 -17.99 27.58
C LEU A 47 -85.98 -18.26 28.00
N GLU A 48 -85.75 -18.63 29.26
CA GLU A 48 -84.43 -19.02 29.78
C GLU A 48 -83.87 -20.21 28.99
N ASN A 49 -84.65 -21.27 28.81
CA ASN A 49 -84.23 -22.43 28.01
C ASN A 49 -83.89 -22.07 26.56
N ASN A 50 -84.68 -21.20 25.92
CA ASN A 50 -84.42 -20.77 24.55
C ASN A 50 -83.18 -19.89 24.45
N LEU A 51 -82.94 -19.03 25.45
CA LEU A 51 -81.74 -18.20 25.53
C LEU A 51 -80.49 -19.07 25.72
N THR A 52 -80.52 -20.03 26.65
CA THR A 52 -79.41 -20.96 26.89
C THR A 52 -79.06 -21.75 25.63
N LYS A 53 -80.05 -22.33 24.94
CA LYS A 53 -79.81 -23.05 23.68
C LYS A 53 -79.18 -22.17 22.59
N LYS A 54 -79.57 -20.88 22.53
CA LYS A 54 -79.03 -19.93 21.55
C LYS A 54 -77.60 -19.53 21.90
N ILE A 55 -77.28 -19.37 23.18
CA ILE A 55 -75.92 -19.11 23.67
C ILE A 55 -75.03 -20.31 23.33
N GLU A 56 -75.41 -21.53 23.73
CA GLU A 56 -74.65 -22.76 23.46
C GLU A 56 -74.37 -22.92 21.95
N LYS A 57 -75.39 -22.72 21.10
CA LYS A 57 -75.21 -22.80 19.65
C LYS A 57 -74.22 -21.75 19.13
N SER A 58 -74.31 -20.51 19.61
CA SER A 58 -73.41 -19.43 19.21
C SER A 58 -71.97 -19.70 19.67
N GLU A 59 -71.78 -20.26 20.86
CA GLU A 59 -70.47 -20.62 21.40
C GLU A 59 -69.82 -21.71 20.55
N VAL A 60 -70.55 -22.78 20.24
CA VAL A 60 -70.06 -23.86 19.35
C VAL A 60 -69.68 -23.32 17.96
N GLU A 61 -70.51 -22.45 17.37
CA GLU A 61 -70.22 -21.84 16.07
C GLU A 61 -68.97 -20.94 16.10
N GLN A 62 -68.74 -20.24 17.21
CA GLN A 62 -67.54 -19.42 17.39
C GLN A 62 -66.29 -20.28 17.58
N GLU A 63 -66.39 -21.34 18.38
CA GLU A 63 -65.30 -22.28 18.62
C GLU A 63 -64.88 -23.00 17.32
N GLU A 64 -65.83 -23.46 16.51
CA GLU A 64 -65.52 -24.04 15.21
C GLU A 64 -64.82 -23.06 14.27
N LYS A 65 -65.23 -21.79 14.27
CA LYS A 65 -64.59 -20.75 13.46
C LYS A 65 -63.16 -20.50 13.94
N LEU A 66 -62.95 -20.43 15.25
CA LEU A 66 -61.65 -20.25 15.86
C LEU A 66 -60.70 -21.38 15.48
N ILE A 67 -61.12 -22.64 15.65
CA ILE A 67 -60.34 -23.83 15.28
C ILE A 67 -59.97 -23.81 13.80
N LYS A 68 -60.92 -23.47 12.91
CA LYS A 68 -60.66 -23.36 11.47
C LYS A 68 -59.64 -22.27 11.15
N THR A 69 -59.70 -21.13 11.82
CA THR A 69 -58.74 -20.04 11.62
C THR A 69 -57.36 -20.39 12.15
N GLU A 70 -57.26 -20.98 13.34
CA GLU A 70 -56.00 -21.43 13.93
C GLU A 70 -55.32 -22.48 13.06
N PHE A 71 -56.09 -23.44 12.53
CA PHE A 71 -55.56 -24.45 11.62
C PHE A 71 -54.99 -23.83 10.34
N LYS A 72 -55.71 -22.87 9.72
CA LYS A 72 -55.23 -22.17 8.53
C LYS A 72 -53.95 -21.38 8.80
N ILE A 73 -53.90 -20.64 9.91
CA ILE A 73 -52.73 -19.88 10.32
C ILE A 73 -51.53 -20.81 10.52
N LYS A 74 -51.72 -21.92 11.25
CA LYS A 74 -50.66 -22.91 11.49
C LYS A 74 -50.16 -23.51 10.18
N GLN A 75 -51.05 -23.86 9.25
CA GLN A 75 -50.68 -24.39 7.95
C GLN A 75 -49.90 -23.38 7.10
N GLU A 76 -50.30 -22.10 7.12
CA GLU A 76 -49.59 -21.03 6.42
C GLU A 76 -48.17 -20.83 6.98
N PHE A 77 -48.03 -20.83 8.31
CA PHE A 77 -46.72 -20.76 8.95
C PHE A 77 -45.85 -21.97 8.58
N GLU A 78 -46.38 -23.19 8.66
CA GLU A 78 -45.64 -24.41 8.30
C GLU A 78 -45.15 -24.36 6.84
N ASN A 79 -46.03 -23.99 5.91
CA ASN A 79 -45.71 -23.87 4.49
C ASN A 79 -44.65 -22.81 4.18
N ARG A 80 -44.49 -21.81 5.05
CA ARG A 80 -43.47 -20.75 4.91
C ARG A 80 -42.16 -21.10 5.63
N ILE A 81 -42.25 -21.71 6.82
CA ILE A 81 -41.09 -22.01 7.66
C ILE A 81 -40.30 -23.21 7.10
N GLN A 82 -40.97 -24.31 6.74
CA GLN A 82 -40.32 -25.51 6.19
C GLN A 82 -39.34 -25.22 5.04
N PRO A 83 -39.74 -24.51 3.96
CA PRO A 83 -38.81 -24.21 2.88
C PRO A 83 -37.69 -23.23 3.29
N MET A 84 -37.90 -22.39 4.31
CA MET A 84 -36.82 -21.56 4.86
C MET A 84 -35.82 -22.40 5.64
N GLU A 85 -36.27 -23.33 6.48
CA GLU A 85 -35.40 -24.26 7.21
C GLU A 85 -34.58 -25.12 6.26
N ASN A 86 -35.19 -25.65 5.21
CA ASN A 86 -34.49 -26.41 4.18
C ASN A 86 -33.43 -25.57 3.45
N LYS A 87 -33.72 -24.29 3.16
CA LYS A 87 -32.73 -23.38 2.56
C LYS A 87 -31.58 -23.06 3.51
N VAL A 88 -31.87 -22.88 4.80
CA VAL A 88 -30.84 -22.64 5.81
C VAL A 88 -29.92 -23.85 5.93
N GLN A 89 -30.47 -25.06 6.00
CA GLN A 89 -29.69 -26.30 6.03
C GLN A 89 -28.79 -26.44 4.79
N LEU A 90 -29.33 -26.15 3.60
CA LEU A 90 -28.55 -26.18 2.36
C LEU A 90 -27.39 -25.17 2.40
N LEU A 91 -27.67 -23.93 2.82
CA LEU A 91 -26.64 -22.90 2.96
C LEU A 91 -25.56 -23.27 3.98
N GLU A 92 -25.93 -23.93 5.09
CA GLU A 92 -24.97 -24.44 6.07
C GLU A 92 -24.06 -25.50 5.43
N THR A 93 -24.61 -26.42 4.64
CA THR A 93 -23.80 -27.42 3.93
C THR A 93 -22.88 -26.82 2.87
N ASP A 94 -23.33 -25.79 2.16
CA ASP A 94 -22.52 -25.06 1.18
C ASP A 94 -21.36 -24.32 1.87
N ILE A 95 -21.64 -23.67 3.00
CA ILE A 95 -20.62 -22.97 3.82
C ILE A 95 -19.55 -23.94 4.31
N ASP A 96 -19.95 -25.12 4.79
CA ASP A 96 -19.01 -26.13 5.26
C ASP A 96 -18.17 -26.69 4.10
N THR A 97 -18.76 -26.89 2.93
CA THR A 97 -18.03 -27.30 1.72
C THR A 97 -16.98 -26.26 1.33
N ILE A 98 -17.37 -24.99 1.25
CA ILE A 98 -16.46 -23.87 0.93
C ILE A 98 -15.33 -23.78 1.96
N ARG A 99 -15.62 -23.99 3.25
CA ARG A 99 -14.58 -23.99 4.30
C ARG A 99 -13.56 -25.10 4.10
N ILE A 100 -14.00 -26.30 3.73
CA ILE A 100 -13.11 -27.44 3.48
C ILE A 100 -12.21 -27.14 2.27
N GLU A 101 -12.78 -26.66 1.17
CA GLU A 101 -12.05 -26.30 -0.05
C GLU A 101 -11.02 -25.19 0.22
N CYS A 102 -11.43 -24.10 0.89
CA CYS A 102 -10.53 -23.01 1.27
C CYS A 102 -9.38 -23.49 2.17
N CYS A 103 -9.64 -24.45 3.06
CA CYS A 103 -8.60 -25.03 3.92
C CYS A 103 -7.60 -25.86 3.10
N ALA A 104 -8.09 -26.65 2.14
CA ALA A 104 -7.25 -27.43 1.23
C ALA A 104 -6.35 -26.51 0.39
N ASP A 105 -6.92 -25.47 -0.22
CA ASP A 105 -6.17 -24.50 -1.02
C ASP A 105 -5.14 -23.75 -0.18
N LYS A 106 -5.51 -23.32 1.03
CA LYS A 106 -4.58 -22.67 1.96
C LYS A 106 -3.38 -23.58 2.29
N ASN A 107 -3.61 -24.86 2.52
CA ASN A 107 -2.54 -25.82 2.82
C ASN A 107 -1.68 -26.11 1.61
N SER A 108 -2.27 -26.21 0.42
CA SER A 108 -1.57 -26.33 -0.86
C SER A 108 -0.63 -25.15 -1.10
N VAL A 109 -1.16 -23.92 -1.02
CA VAL A 109 -0.37 -22.68 -1.17
C VAL A 109 0.75 -22.60 -0.14
N LYS A 110 0.47 -22.92 1.13
CA LYS A 110 1.49 -22.94 2.19
C LYS A 110 2.63 -23.93 1.86
N THR A 111 2.29 -25.10 1.32
CA THR A 111 3.28 -26.12 0.92
C THR A 111 4.12 -25.63 -0.25
N ASN A 112 3.50 -25.06 -1.27
CA ASN A 112 4.20 -24.51 -2.43
C ASN A 112 5.14 -23.36 -2.04
N ILE A 113 4.70 -22.46 -1.15
CA ILE A 113 5.56 -21.39 -0.63
C ILE A 113 6.77 -21.97 0.10
N SER A 114 6.59 -22.99 0.93
CA SER A 114 7.71 -23.64 1.62
C SER A 114 8.71 -24.25 0.63
N GLN A 115 8.24 -24.91 -0.42
CA GLN A 115 9.10 -25.49 -1.46
C GLN A 115 9.89 -24.42 -2.21
N VAL A 116 9.25 -23.30 -2.56
CA VAL A 116 9.92 -22.17 -3.23
C VAL A 116 10.99 -21.54 -2.32
N ILE A 117 10.70 -21.38 -1.01
CA ILE A 117 11.69 -20.89 -0.05
C ILE A 117 12.90 -21.83 0.00
N ASP A 118 12.67 -23.14 0.12
CA ASP A 118 13.75 -24.13 0.16
C ASP A 118 14.59 -24.11 -1.14
N GLU A 119 13.96 -23.92 -2.30
CA GLU A 119 14.64 -23.83 -3.59
C GLU A 119 15.46 -22.54 -3.72
N VAL A 120 14.92 -21.40 -3.28
CA VAL A 120 15.64 -20.11 -3.24
C VAL A 120 16.86 -20.21 -2.33
N ASP A 121 16.73 -20.84 -1.16
CA ASP A 121 17.85 -21.02 -0.24
C ASP A 121 18.95 -21.90 -0.85
N ARG A 122 18.58 -22.96 -1.59
CA ARG A 122 19.54 -23.79 -2.33
C ARG A 122 20.27 -22.98 -3.41
N LEU A 123 19.53 -22.28 -4.26
CA LEU A 123 20.10 -21.47 -5.33
C LEU A 123 21.02 -20.37 -4.78
N ASN A 124 20.64 -19.75 -3.65
CA ASN A 124 21.46 -18.74 -3.00
C ASN A 124 22.79 -19.32 -2.49
N ASN A 125 22.76 -20.54 -1.94
CA ASN A 125 23.97 -21.25 -1.54
C ASN A 125 24.86 -21.60 -2.75
N ASP A 126 24.26 -22.07 -3.86
CA ASP A 126 24.99 -22.39 -5.09
C ASP A 126 25.65 -21.15 -5.70
N VAL A 127 24.95 -20.01 -5.74
CA VAL A 127 25.51 -18.72 -6.20
C VAL A 127 26.66 -18.29 -5.32
N SER A 128 26.55 -18.44 -3.99
CA SER A 128 27.63 -18.13 -3.05
C SER A 128 28.87 -19.00 -3.32
N PHE A 129 28.67 -20.31 -3.53
CA PHE A 129 29.75 -21.24 -3.86
C PHE A 129 30.44 -20.88 -5.18
N LEU A 130 29.66 -20.68 -6.26
CA LEU A 130 30.19 -20.31 -7.57
C LEU A 130 30.91 -18.95 -7.54
N SER A 131 30.41 -18.00 -6.76
CA SER A 131 31.07 -16.70 -6.58
C SER A 131 32.44 -16.84 -5.92
N GLU A 132 32.57 -17.71 -4.91
CA GLU A 132 33.87 -17.99 -4.29
C GLU A 132 34.80 -18.76 -5.25
N GLU A 133 34.28 -19.73 -6.00
CA GLU A 133 35.06 -20.46 -7.01
C GLU A 133 35.62 -19.52 -8.09
N MET A 134 34.78 -18.61 -8.61
CA MET A 134 35.24 -17.56 -9.54
C MET A 134 36.31 -16.65 -8.92
N ARG A 135 36.17 -16.31 -7.64
CA ARG A 135 37.18 -15.52 -6.91
C ARG A 135 38.52 -16.23 -6.87
N GLN A 136 38.53 -17.53 -6.57
CA GLN A 136 39.74 -18.34 -6.53
C GLN A 136 40.39 -18.49 -7.91
N LEU A 137 39.60 -18.80 -8.94
CA LEU A 137 40.10 -18.89 -10.33
C LEU A 137 40.72 -17.57 -10.80
N ASN A 138 40.15 -16.43 -10.41
CA ASN A 138 40.72 -15.13 -10.74
C ASN A 138 42.06 -14.87 -10.03
N ILE A 139 42.21 -15.31 -8.79
CA ILE A 139 43.50 -15.26 -8.06
C ILE A 139 44.56 -16.13 -8.76
N GLU A 140 44.21 -17.35 -9.17
CA GLU A 140 45.12 -18.26 -9.88
C GLU A 140 45.51 -17.73 -11.27
N ARG A 141 44.55 -17.17 -12.00
CA ARG A 141 44.78 -16.49 -13.28
C ARG A 141 45.76 -15.33 -13.12
N ASN A 142 45.66 -14.56 -12.04
CA ASN A 142 46.59 -13.45 -11.79
C ASN A 142 48.00 -13.95 -11.43
N LYS A 143 48.13 -15.02 -10.64
CA LYS A 143 49.42 -15.67 -10.35
C LYS A 143 50.09 -16.25 -11.61
N THR A 144 49.31 -16.88 -12.49
CA THR A 144 49.84 -17.41 -13.76
C THR A 144 50.25 -16.31 -14.73
N LYS A 145 49.52 -15.18 -14.78
CA LYS A 145 49.97 -13.98 -15.51
C LYS A 145 51.31 -13.44 -14.99
N GLU A 146 51.53 -13.40 -13.68
CA GLU A 146 52.83 -13.02 -13.09
C GLU A 146 53.97 -13.99 -13.46
N LEU A 147 53.67 -15.30 -13.56
CA LEU A 147 54.66 -16.31 -13.95
C LEU A 147 55.00 -16.28 -15.45
N ILE A 148 54.04 -15.89 -16.31
CA ILE A 148 54.24 -15.72 -17.76
C ILE A 148 54.90 -14.38 -18.09
N ALA A 149 54.87 -13.38 -17.18
CA ALA A 149 55.51 -12.07 -17.31
C ALA A 149 57.06 -12.09 -17.19
N LYS A 150 57.69 -13.24 -17.43
CA LYS A 150 59.08 -13.29 -17.92
C LYS A 150 59.09 -13.81 -19.35
N PRO A 151 59.08 -12.90 -20.32
CA PRO A 151 60.02 -13.03 -21.41
C PRO A 151 60.68 -11.70 -21.80
N ASN A 152 61.84 -11.84 -22.41
CA ASN A 152 62.64 -10.78 -23.01
C ASN A 152 61.83 -9.74 -23.81
N LEU A 153 62.33 -8.50 -23.75
CA LEU A 153 62.16 -7.37 -24.67
C LEU A 153 61.22 -7.59 -25.88
N LEU A 154 60.04 -6.96 -25.88
CA LEU A 154 59.61 -5.97 -26.89
C LEU A 154 58.12 -5.63 -26.69
N LEU A 155 57.82 -4.32 -26.72
CA LEU A 155 56.51 -3.65 -26.61
C LEU A 155 55.90 -3.58 -25.20
N GLN A 156 56.36 -2.58 -24.44
CA GLN A 156 55.61 -2.02 -23.30
C GLN A 156 54.30 -1.39 -23.82
N VAL A 157 53.21 -2.15 -23.81
CA VAL A 157 51.87 -1.59 -23.65
C VAL A 157 51.52 -1.82 -22.19
N THR A 158 51.53 -0.75 -21.40
CA THR A 158 51.04 -0.79 -20.02
C THR A 158 49.53 -1.05 -20.06
N ASP A 159 49.09 -2.24 -19.64
CA ASP A 159 47.68 -2.67 -19.49
C ASP A 159 46.94 -1.93 -18.35
N ASP A 160 47.26 -0.65 -18.12
CA ASP A 160 46.64 0.12 -17.06
C ASP A 160 45.27 0.62 -17.52
N LYS A 161 44.25 0.33 -16.72
CA LYS A 161 42.88 0.84 -16.90
C LYS A 161 42.94 2.36 -17.05
N PRO A 162 42.43 2.94 -18.16
CA PRO A 162 42.51 4.37 -18.38
C PRO A 162 41.72 5.11 -17.29
N LYS A 163 42.27 6.24 -16.82
CA LYS A 163 41.67 7.07 -15.78
C LYS A 163 41.50 8.49 -16.28
N PHE A 164 40.37 9.11 -15.96
CA PHE A 164 40.07 10.50 -16.30
C PHE A 164 39.47 11.25 -15.12
N ASP A 165 40.16 12.29 -14.68
CA ASP A 165 39.83 13.10 -13.50
C ASP A 165 39.20 14.46 -13.85
N GLY A 166 39.04 14.78 -15.14
CA GLY A 166 38.46 16.04 -15.61
C GLY A 166 39.39 17.26 -15.48
N ASN A 167 40.65 17.07 -15.08
CA ASN A 167 41.57 18.16 -14.87
C ASN A 167 42.14 18.69 -16.21
N LYS A 168 42.20 20.02 -16.37
CA LYS A 168 42.73 20.69 -17.58
C LYS A 168 44.22 20.40 -17.85
N LYS A 169 44.97 19.97 -16.82
CA LYS A 169 46.38 19.54 -16.94
C LYS A 169 46.53 18.02 -17.10
N GLY A 170 45.43 17.27 -16.97
CA GLY A 170 45.39 15.82 -17.05
C GLY A 170 45.32 15.29 -18.47
N LEU A 171 44.82 14.06 -18.60
CA LEU A 171 44.64 13.39 -19.89
C LEU A 171 43.60 14.13 -20.74
N HIS A 172 43.92 14.44 -22.00
CA HIS A 172 42.98 15.10 -22.91
C HIS A 172 41.73 14.24 -23.16
N PRO A 173 40.50 14.80 -23.16
CA PRO A 173 39.25 14.02 -23.30
C PRO A 173 39.23 13.07 -24.50
N ILE A 174 39.61 13.55 -25.69
CA ILE A 174 39.70 12.70 -26.90
C ILE A 174 40.78 11.60 -26.79
N LYS A 175 41.90 11.87 -26.09
CA LYS A 175 42.95 10.86 -25.88
C LYS A 175 42.49 9.80 -24.88
N PHE A 176 41.67 10.19 -23.89
CA PHE A 176 41.04 9.27 -22.96
C PHE A 176 40.08 8.31 -23.68
N ILE A 177 39.16 8.83 -24.50
CA ILE A 177 38.22 7.98 -25.27
C ILE A 177 38.97 6.97 -26.14
N LYS A 178 40.01 7.38 -26.86
CA LYS A 178 40.83 6.44 -27.66
C LYS A 178 41.50 5.35 -26.83
N LYS A 179 41.99 5.69 -25.63
CA LYS A 179 42.57 4.69 -24.72
C LYS A 179 41.50 3.75 -24.17
N LEU A 180 40.31 4.26 -23.90
CA LEU A 180 39.17 3.49 -23.42
C LEU A 180 38.63 2.54 -24.51
N GLU A 181 38.54 3.00 -25.76
CA GLU A 181 38.19 2.16 -26.92
C GLU A 181 39.17 1.00 -27.09
N ASN A 182 40.48 1.30 -27.08
CA ASN A 182 41.53 0.28 -27.16
C ASN A 182 41.47 -0.70 -25.98
N TYR A 183 41.12 -0.23 -24.78
CA TYR A 183 40.92 -1.08 -23.62
C TYR A 183 39.70 -2.00 -23.81
N ILE A 184 38.54 -1.46 -24.17
CA ILE A 184 37.32 -2.22 -24.41
C ILE A 184 37.53 -3.30 -25.49
N GLU A 185 38.25 -2.97 -26.56
CA GLU A 185 38.58 -3.90 -27.65
C GLU A 185 39.53 -5.01 -27.19
N ASN A 186 40.60 -4.66 -26.46
CA ASN A 186 41.56 -5.64 -25.94
C ASN A 186 40.94 -6.61 -24.93
N PHE A 187 39.97 -6.14 -24.13
CA PHE A 187 39.27 -6.96 -23.13
C PHE A 187 37.99 -7.61 -23.65
N ARG A 188 37.61 -7.39 -24.92
CA ARG A 188 36.38 -7.91 -25.55
C ARG A 188 35.13 -7.66 -24.72
N ILE A 189 34.97 -6.43 -24.23
CA ILE A 189 33.82 -6.04 -23.42
C ILE A 189 32.66 -5.72 -24.36
N GLU A 190 31.52 -6.38 -24.17
CA GLU A 190 30.36 -6.28 -25.07
C GLU A 190 29.11 -5.75 -24.35
N GLY A 191 28.23 -5.09 -25.11
CA GLY A 191 26.91 -4.65 -24.67
C GLY A 191 26.93 -3.60 -23.56
N ILE A 192 26.00 -3.74 -22.61
CA ILE A 192 25.79 -2.80 -21.49
C ILE A 192 27.06 -2.63 -20.63
N HIS A 193 27.90 -3.66 -20.55
CA HIS A 193 29.12 -3.65 -19.75
C HIS A 193 30.17 -2.63 -20.26
N GLN A 194 30.09 -2.20 -21.52
CA GLN A 194 30.96 -1.16 -22.06
C GLN A 194 30.73 0.19 -21.37
N VAL A 195 29.46 0.56 -21.14
CA VAL A 195 29.08 1.80 -20.45
C VAL A 195 29.50 1.72 -18.98
N HIS A 196 29.23 0.61 -18.30
CA HIS A 196 29.69 0.40 -16.91
C HIS A 196 31.22 0.54 -16.79
N THR A 197 31.97 -0.09 -17.70
CA THR A 197 33.44 -0.01 -17.72
C THR A 197 33.91 1.42 -17.95
N ALA A 198 33.25 2.16 -18.84
CA ALA A 198 33.54 3.55 -19.11
C ALA A 198 33.37 4.43 -17.86
N VAL A 199 32.26 4.27 -17.12
CA VAL A 199 31.99 5.00 -15.87
C VAL A 199 33.04 4.69 -14.81
N GLU A 200 33.45 3.43 -14.66
CA GLU A 200 34.51 3.05 -13.72
C GLU A 200 35.90 3.61 -14.05
N CYS A 201 36.11 4.06 -15.29
CA CYS A 201 37.35 4.72 -15.73
C CYS A 201 37.36 6.23 -15.43
N LEU A 202 36.27 6.78 -14.89
CA LEU A 202 36.16 8.17 -14.50
C LEU A 202 36.43 8.32 -13.00
N GLU A 203 37.10 9.40 -12.63
CA GLU A 203 37.47 9.71 -11.25
C GLU A 203 36.92 11.09 -10.84
N ALA A 204 36.83 11.32 -9.53
CA ALA A 204 36.36 12.57 -8.92
C ALA A 204 34.99 13.03 -9.44
N ASP A 205 34.82 14.33 -9.68
CA ASP A 205 33.55 14.95 -10.06
C ASP A 205 33.02 14.45 -11.41
N VAL A 206 33.90 13.92 -12.27
CA VAL A 206 33.52 13.37 -13.58
C VAL A 206 32.75 12.07 -13.43
N ARG A 207 33.09 11.25 -12.42
CA ARG A 207 32.36 10.02 -12.14
C ARG A 207 30.95 10.33 -11.68
N ILE A 208 30.78 11.33 -10.81
CA ILE A 208 29.48 11.78 -10.33
C ILE A 208 28.62 12.27 -11.50
N TRP A 209 29.20 13.07 -12.40
CA TRP A 209 28.52 13.48 -13.64
C TRP A 209 28.05 12.29 -14.47
N ALA A 210 28.88 11.26 -14.62
CA ALA A 210 28.53 10.09 -15.41
C ALA A 210 27.47 9.19 -14.75
N GLU A 211 27.52 9.03 -13.43
CA GLU A 211 26.50 8.30 -12.67
C GLU A 211 25.11 8.97 -12.79
N MET A 212 25.05 10.30 -12.94
CA MET A 212 23.78 11.03 -13.15
C MET A 212 23.15 10.81 -14.53
N HIS A 213 23.96 10.58 -15.57
CA HIS A 213 23.49 10.41 -16.95
C HIS A 213 23.49 8.94 -17.40
N MET A 214 23.87 8.02 -16.52
CA MET A 214 24.06 6.61 -16.83
C MET A 214 22.80 5.93 -17.40
N ASN A 215 21.61 6.35 -16.95
CA ASN A 215 20.33 5.81 -17.40
C ASN A 215 19.92 6.32 -18.79
N GLU A 216 20.62 7.31 -19.34
CA GLU A 216 20.34 7.90 -20.66
C GLU A 216 21.16 7.20 -21.77
N TRP A 217 22.14 6.37 -21.40
CA TRP A 217 23.06 5.71 -22.32
C TRP A 217 22.68 4.24 -22.56
N ASN A 218 22.13 3.97 -23.75
CA ASN A 218 21.79 2.60 -24.18
C ASN A 218 22.98 1.83 -24.77
N ASN A 219 24.06 2.52 -25.13
CA ASN A 219 25.25 1.94 -25.73
C ASN A 219 26.47 2.85 -25.48
N PHE A 220 27.66 2.34 -25.76
CA PHE A 220 28.91 3.07 -25.59
C PHE A 220 29.04 4.30 -26.50
N GLU A 221 28.36 4.34 -27.64
CA GLU A 221 28.39 5.49 -28.56
C GLU A 221 27.68 6.71 -27.96
N ASN A 222 26.52 6.51 -27.32
CA ASN A 222 25.80 7.57 -26.62
C ASN A 222 26.67 8.20 -25.53
N PHE A 223 27.34 7.36 -24.72
CA PHE A 223 28.29 7.81 -23.72
C PHE A 223 29.42 8.67 -24.33
N LYS A 224 30.03 8.19 -25.43
CA LYS A 224 31.12 8.92 -26.10
C LYS A 224 30.66 10.29 -26.57
N GLN A 225 29.48 10.37 -27.17
CA GLN A 225 28.93 11.62 -27.69
C GLN A 225 28.75 12.65 -26.57
N ASP A 226 28.08 12.26 -25.48
CA ASP A 226 27.82 13.15 -24.36
C ASP A 226 29.10 13.53 -23.61
N PHE A 227 30.04 12.59 -23.46
CA PHE A 227 31.35 12.86 -22.85
C PHE A 227 32.15 13.89 -23.65
N VAL A 228 32.19 13.74 -24.98
CA VAL A 228 32.91 14.68 -25.85
C VAL A 228 32.22 16.03 -25.89
N ASP A 229 30.88 16.08 -25.89
CA ASP A 229 30.17 17.36 -25.83
C ASP A 229 30.43 18.10 -24.52
N TYR A 230 30.35 17.39 -23.39
CA TYR A 230 30.54 18.02 -22.07
C TYR A 230 31.99 18.47 -21.82
N TYR A 231 32.98 17.64 -22.14
CA TYR A 231 34.39 17.93 -21.83
C TYR A 231 35.21 18.50 -23.01
N TRP A 232 34.69 18.46 -24.24
CA TRP A 232 35.40 18.88 -25.45
C TRP A 232 34.50 19.49 -26.55
N SER A 233 33.37 20.10 -26.19
CA SER A 233 32.50 20.82 -27.13
C SER A 233 33.23 21.93 -27.89
N THR A 234 32.65 22.33 -29.03
CA THR A 234 33.11 23.47 -29.84
C THR A 234 33.29 24.74 -28.99
N THR A 235 32.40 25.01 -28.03
CA THR A 235 32.49 26.15 -27.11
C THR A 235 33.74 26.08 -26.23
N ILE A 236 34.10 24.90 -25.71
CA ILE A 236 35.33 24.70 -24.93
C ILE A 236 36.56 24.89 -25.82
N GLN A 237 36.52 24.35 -27.05
CA GLN A 237 37.59 24.53 -28.03
C GLN A 237 37.78 25.99 -28.41
N GLU A 238 36.70 26.76 -28.61
CA GLU A 238 36.73 28.19 -28.92
C GLU A 238 37.28 29.00 -27.75
N LYS A 239 36.91 28.68 -26.50
CA LYS A 239 37.51 29.30 -25.31
C LYS A 239 39.01 29.03 -25.22
N ILE A 240 39.44 27.81 -25.51
CA ILE A 240 40.87 27.45 -25.54
C ILE A 240 41.58 28.20 -26.68
N ARG A 241 40.99 28.24 -27.89
CA ARG A 241 41.53 29.00 -29.02
C ARG A 241 41.65 30.48 -28.68
N ALA A 242 40.60 31.07 -28.09
CA ALA A 242 40.63 32.47 -27.63
C ALA A 242 41.75 32.69 -26.60
N SER A 243 41.95 31.78 -25.64
CA SER A 243 43.06 31.87 -24.68
C SER A 243 44.46 31.72 -25.29
N ILE A 244 44.58 31.14 -26.49
CA ILE A 244 45.82 31.06 -27.25
C ILE A 244 46.07 32.36 -28.03
N TYR A 245 45.02 32.99 -28.55
CA TYR A 245 45.09 34.23 -29.32
C TYR A 245 45.11 35.49 -28.46
N GLU A 246 44.66 35.41 -27.20
CA GLU A 246 44.85 36.49 -26.24
C GLU A 246 46.37 36.67 -26.00
N PRO A 247 46.93 37.86 -26.30
CA PRO A 247 48.31 38.17 -25.93
C PRO A 247 48.41 37.96 -24.42
N ARG A 248 49.43 37.21 -23.95
CA ARG A 248 49.69 37.02 -22.52
C ARG A 248 49.75 38.38 -21.85
N THR A 249 48.65 38.86 -21.29
CA THR A 249 48.63 40.10 -20.55
C THR A 249 49.37 39.83 -19.26
N TYR A 250 50.50 40.50 -19.16
CA TYR A 250 51.42 40.47 -18.03
C TYR A 250 50.70 40.42 -16.67
N ASP A 251 50.97 39.38 -15.87
CA ASP A 251 50.50 39.27 -14.49
C ASP A 251 51.53 39.90 -13.53
N ARG A 252 51.11 41.01 -12.92
CA ARG A 252 51.94 41.85 -12.04
C ARG A 252 52.35 41.17 -10.73
N ARG A 253 51.82 40.00 -10.39
CA ARG A 253 52.06 39.36 -9.09
C ARG A 253 53.18 38.29 -9.08
N LEU A 254 53.83 38.03 -10.23
CA LEU A 254 54.93 37.05 -10.40
C LEU A 254 56.30 37.70 -10.71
N GLY A 255 56.48 38.98 -10.41
CA GLY A 255 57.58 39.82 -10.92
C GLY A 255 56.96 40.90 -11.78
N SER A 256 57.03 42.14 -11.32
CA SER A 256 55.97 43.15 -11.53
C SER A 256 56.25 44.08 -12.71
N TYR A 257 55.17 44.43 -13.44
CA TYR A 257 55.09 45.31 -14.62
C TYR A 257 55.70 46.70 -14.37
N LYS A 258 56.02 47.00 -13.10
CA LYS A 258 56.69 48.21 -12.67
C LYS A 258 58.14 48.25 -13.11
N GLU A 259 58.86 47.14 -13.18
CA GLU A 259 60.28 47.14 -13.54
C GLU A 259 60.49 47.46 -15.03
N THR A 260 59.64 46.90 -15.89
CA THR A 260 59.59 47.24 -17.32
C THR A 260 58.99 48.62 -17.57
N LYS A 261 57.98 49.03 -16.81
CA LYS A 261 57.42 50.38 -16.94
C LYS A 261 58.39 51.47 -16.44
N LEU A 262 59.15 51.22 -15.38
CA LEU A 262 60.23 52.10 -14.92
C LEU A 262 61.36 52.16 -15.95
N ALA A 263 61.76 51.04 -16.54
CA ALA A 263 62.76 51.02 -17.63
C ALA A 263 62.27 51.75 -18.90
N LEU A 264 60.98 51.63 -19.23
CA LEU A 264 60.33 52.37 -20.31
C LEU A 264 60.18 53.87 -19.99
N GLU A 265 59.96 54.26 -18.73
CA GLU A 265 59.86 55.65 -18.28
C GLU A 265 61.23 56.33 -18.11
N LEU A 266 62.31 55.57 -17.89
CA LEU A 266 63.67 56.08 -17.67
C LEU A 266 64.55 56.13 -18.93
N ILE A 267 64.09 55.60 -20.08
CA ILE A 267 64.85 55.52 -21.35
C ILE A 267 66.25 54.93 -21.13
N GLU A 268 66.35 53.88 -20.32
CA GLU A 268 67.58 53.10 -20.15
C GLU A 268 67.38 51.74 -20.82
N LEU A 269 67.11 51.76 -22.12
CA LEU A 269 67.02 50.56 -22.95
C LEU A 269 68.25 50.51 -23.88
N ASP A 270 68.82 49.33 -24.06
CA ASP A 270 69.81 49.10 -25.13
C ASP A 270 69.13 49.01 -26.51
N GLY A 271 69.92 48.86 -27.57
CA GLY A 271 69.40 48.72 -28.95
C GLY A 271 68.52 47.48 -29.20
N GLN A 272 68.30 46.63 -28.20
CA GLN A 272 67.43 45.45 -28.26
C GLN A 272 66.22 45.56 -27.32
N GLY A 273 66.03 46.70 -26.65
CA GLY A 273 64.88 46.92 -25.75
C GLY A 273 65.04 46.24 -24.39
N CYS A 274 66.27 45.91 -23.98
CA CYS A 274 66.56 45.39 -22.64
C CYS A 274 66.91 46.54 -21.67
N PRO A 275 66.42 46.52 -20.42
CA PRO A 275 66.78 47.50 -19.40
C PRO A 275 68.29 47.47 -19.08
N ASN A 276 68.94 48.62 -19.16
CA ASN A 276 70.37 48.78 -18.87
C ASN A 276 70.55 48.93 -17.34
N ILE A 277 70.61 47.80 -16.63
CA ILE A 277 70.80 47.80 -15.17
C ILE A 277 72.29 48.04 -14.88
N ALA A 278 72.63 49.21 -14.33
CA ALA A 278 73.95 49.42 -13.74
C ALA A 278 74.11 48.50 -12.51
N VAL A 279 74.93 47.46 -12.63
CA VAL A 279 75.33 46.62 -11.50
C VAL A 279 76.27 47.44 -10.61
N VAL A 280 75.75 47.94 -9.49
CA VAL A 280 76.58 48.50 -8.42
C VAL A 280 77.30 47.33 -7.76
N THR A 281 78.62 47.24 -7.97
CA THR A 281 79.49 46.32 -7.24
C THR A 281 79.72 46.86 -5.84
N ASP A 282 78.75 46.67 -4.94
CA ASP A 282 79.03 46.70 -3.51
C ASP A 282 79.03 45.26 -2.99
N GLY A 283 80.10 44.90 -2.29
CA GLY A 283 80.50 43.54 -2.02
C GLY A 283 79.52 42.81 -1.11
N ALA A 284 78.56 42.08 -1.68
CA ALA A 284 77.82 41.04 -0.97
C ALA A 284 77.24 40.02 -1.97
N TRP A 285 78.07 39.06 -2.38
CA TRP A 285 77.60 37.82 -3.01
C TRP A 285 76.80 36.99 -2.00
N SER A 286 75.47 36.90 -2.15
CA SER A 286 74.71 35.80 -1.56
C SER A 286 74.77 34.58 -2.50
N LYS A 287 75.81 33.75 -2.35
CA LYS A 287 75.87 32.44 -3.02
C LYS A 287 74.95 31.44 -2.32
N GLN A 288 73.98 30.95 -3.09
CA GLN A 288 73.49 29.57 -3.22
C GLN A 288 73.03 28.77 -1.98
N SER A 289 71.86 28.13 -2.13
CA SER A 289 71.84 26.66 -2.08
C SER A 289 70.79 26.07 -3.02
N TYR A 290 71.27 25.36 -4.05
CA TYR A 290 70.54 24.23 -4.63
C TYR A 290 70.49 23.15 -3.57
N ARG A 291 69.30 22.64 -3.23
CA ARG A 291 69.15 21.44 -2.40
C ARG A 291 68.39 20.37 -3.15
N THR A 292 69.13 19.57 -3.90
CA THR A 292 68.89 18.12 -4.01
C THR A 292 69.04 17.49 -2.63
N ASN A 293 68.15 16.58 -2.23
CA ASN A 293 68.38 15.68 -1.10
C ASN A 293 68.21 14.23 -1.56
N TYR A 294 69.34 13.53 -1.66
CA TYR A 294 69.43 12.07 -1.58
C TYR A 294 69.23 11.62 -0.13
N ASN A 295 68.80 10.36 0.00
CA ASN A 295 68.71 9.54 1.21
C ASN A 295 69.85 9.73 2.23
N ALA A 296 69.51 9.63 3.51
CA ALA A 296 70.42 9.24 4.58
C ALA A 296 69.67 8.56 5.73
N LEU A 297 70.02 7.27 5.91
CA LEU A 297 69.98 6.38 7.09
C LEU A 297 68.69 6.26 7.92
#